data_AF-A0A955JK03-F1
#
_entry.id   AF-A0A955JK03-F1
#
_cell.length_a   1.000
_cell.length_b   1.000
_cell.length_c   1.000
_cell.angle_alpha   90.00
_cell.angle_beta   90.00
_cell.angle_gamma   90.00
#
_symmetry.space_group_name_H-M   'P 1'
#
loop_
_entity.id
_entity.type
_entity.pdbx_description
1 polymer ?
#
loop_
_entity_poly.entity_id
_entity_poly.type
_entity_poly.pdbx_seq_one_letter_code
_entity_poly.pdbx_strand_id
1 'polypeptide(L)'
;MTVSQYRDSEIVSAESSILKPRGATAGTAVDMSNKRRRMYRDIDKQDKSNNMDNRMATLTTKRDRAHAELRVWGQQDRPVLNGVERLYKFQEMVLSAFIYRPHIFQKRFFAKILQSMAMLIVGEREWAQYGPSLMRKFGWKTTPRKCFGLAPRRFGKTIMLGMVQSALALIMPTTQATFATGKRASEVLKEAVVKCLVDSNYRDQITSKGTTGETIRILPLFGGDDRSEATVSFYPSNPKIRILAALFYIWCCFNLVHTYTHTHIQHAHIVISVVCMGITICAHVAMMG
;
A
#
# COMPACT_ATOMS: atom_id res chain seq x y z
N MET A 1 1.40 36.84 -19.65
CA MET A 1 1.17 38.10 -18.91
C MET A 1 1.47 37.86 -17.43
N THR A 2 2.21 38.80 -16.81
CA THR A 2 2.71 38.89 -15.40
C THR A 2 3.60 37.72 -14.93
N VAL A 3 4.94 37.78 -14.97
CA VAL A 3 5.93 38.61 -14.23
C VAL A 3 5.85 38.42 -12.71
N SER A 4 6.83 37.69 -12.15
CA SER A 4 7.26 37.83 -10.75
C SER A 4 8.68 37.24 -10.60
N GLN A 5 9.67 38.01 -11.06
CA GLN A 5 11.04 38.04 -10.52
C GLN A 5 11.12 39.25 -9.55
N TYR A 6 12.14 39.27 -8.68
CA TYR A 6 12.43 40.21 -7.56
C TYR A 6 11.82 39.77 -6.21
N ARG A 7 12.53 39.68 -5.08
CA ARG A 7 13.70 40.41 -4.54
C ARG A 7 14.47 39.49 -3.58
N ASP A 8 15.77 39.38 -3.76
CA ASP A 8 16.73 39.02 -2.71
C ASP A 8 17.99 39.85 -2.94
N SER A 9 18.00 41.04 -2.35
CA SER A 9 19.18 41.92 -2.17
C SER A 9 18.73 43.08 -1.30
N GLU A 10 19.63 43.55 -0.45
CA GLU A 10 19.47 44.70 0.46
C GLU A 10 18.87 44.41 1.85
N ILE A 11 19.63 43.72 2.69
CA ILE A 11 19.77 44.12 4.11
C ILE A 11 21.24 43.92 4.51
N VAL A 12 22.11 44.83 4.08
CA VAL A 12 23.42 45.08 4.70
C VAL A 12 23.61 46.59 4.76
N SER A 13 23.29 47.20 5.90
CA SER A 13 23.81 48.47 6.42
C SER A 13 22.73 49.21 7.20
N ALA A 14 22.65 48.91 8.50
CA ALA A 14 22.25 49.90 9.49
C ALA A 14 22.70 49.36 10.86
N GLU A 15 23.67 50.03 11.46
CA GLU A 15 23.95 50.14 12.90
C GLU A 15 25.46 50.17 13.18
N SER A 16 26.07 51.34 13.02
CA SER A 16 27.32 51.68 13.71
C SER A 16 27.30 53.13 14.15
N SER A 17 26.54 53.42 15.21
CA SER A 17 26.75 54.61 16.04
C SER A 17 25.92 54.51 17.32
N ILE A 18 26.31 53.61 18.22
CA ILE A 18 25.86 53.67 19.61
C ILE A 18 27.09 53.65 20.52
N LEU A 19 27.20 54.72 21.28
CA LEU A 19 28.16 55.04 22.34
C LEU A 19 28.59 53.80 23.15
N LYS A 20 29.90 53.56 23.22
CA LYS A 20 30.50 52.59 24.17
C LYS A 20 30.30 53.11 25.60
N PRO A 21 29.59 52.40 26.48
CA PRO A 21 29.66 52.69 27.91
C PRO A 21 31.04 52.30 28.43
N ARG A 22 31.81 53.29 28.89
CA ARG A 22 33.01 53.07 29.71
C ARG A 22 32.57 52.56 31.08
N GLY A 23 33.02 51.36 31.46
CA GLY A 23 32.96 50.91 32.86
C GLY A 23 32.28 49.57 33.15
N ALA A 24 32.20 48.63 32.21
CA ALA A 24 31.82 47.25 32.54
C ALA A 24 33.08 46.37 32.65
N THR A 25 33.33 45.82 33.83
CA THR A 25 34.36 44.80 34.07
C THR A 25 34.10 43.57 33.20
N ALA A 26 35.16 42.97 32.65
CA ALA A 26 35.09 41.94 31.60
C ALA A 26 34.22 40.71 31.96
N GLY A 27 33.95 40.46 33.24
CA GLY A 27 33.09 39.37 33.71
C GLY A 27 31.59 39.56 33.42
N THR A 28 31.05 40.78 33.53
CA THR A 28 29.60 41.04 33.36
C THR A 28 29.16 41.05 31.89
N ALA A 29 30.05 41.39 30.97
CA ALA A 29 29.75 41.38 29.53
C ALA A 29 29.59 39.96 28.96
N VAL A 30 30.39 39.01 29.43
CA VAL A 30 30.31 37.60 29.02
C VAL A 30 29.04 36.94 29.55
N ASP A 31 28.65 37.25 30.78
CA ASP A 31 27.42 36.72 31.38
C ASP A 31 26.16 37.24 30.68
N MET A 32 26.13 38.54 30.36
CA MET A 32 25.05 39.15 29.58
C MET A 32 24.93 38.57 28.15
N SER A 33 26.06 38.25 27.50
CA SER A 33 26.07 37.61 26.18
C SER A 33 25.51 36.18 26.22
N ASN A 34 25.89 35.39 27.23
CA ASN A 34 25.38 34.04 27.43
C ASN A 34 23.90 34.03 27.81
N LYS A 35 23.45 34.98 28.64
CA LYS A 35 22.03 35.15 29.01
C LYS A 35 21.18 35.51 27.79
N ARG A 36 21.64 36.42 26.92
CA ARG A 36 20.97 36.73 25.65
C ARG A 36 20.90 35.52 24.72
N ARG A 37 22.00 34.77 24.57
CA ARG A 37 22.00 33.54 23.74
C ARG A 37 21.03 32.47 24.24
N ARG A 38 20.87 32.31 25.56
CA ARG A 38 19.86 31.40 26.12
C ARG A 38 18.44 31.90 25.82
N MET A 39 18.17 33.18 26.04
CA MET A 39 16.87 33.79 25.76
C MET A 39 16.45 33.63 24.29
N TYR A 40 17.33 33.91 23.32
CA TYR A 40 17.01 33.70 21.90
C TYR A 40 16.75 32.23 21.54
N ARG A 41 17.46 31.29 22.18
CA ARG A 41 17.25 29.86 21.97
C ARG A 41 15.88 29.42 22.51
N ASP A 42 15.44 30.00 23.61
CA ASP A 42 14.15 29.68 24.23
C ASP A 42 13.00 30.30 23.43
N ILE A 43 13.16 31.52 22.90
CA ILE A 43 12.21 32.16 21.97
C ILE A 43 12.02 31.30 20.70
N ASP A 44 13.10 30.88 20.05
CA ASP A 44 13.01 30.04 18.83
C ASP A 44 12.37 28.67 19.10
N LYS A 45 12.61 28.08 20.28
CA LYS A 45 11.92 26.86 20.72
C LYS A 45 10.43 27.09 20.94
N GLN A 46 10.07 28.21 21.56
CA GLN A 46 8.68 28.56 21.85
C GLN A 46 7.90 28.88 20.57
N ASP A 47 8.51 29.59 19.62
CA ASP A 47 7.93 29.86 18.30
C ASP A 47 7.72 28.58 17.49
N LYS A 48 8.66 27.63 17.55
CA LYS A 48 8.51 26.30 16.94
C LYS A 48 7.39 25.48 17.57
N SER A 49 7.26 25.53 18.90
CA SER A 49 6.15 24.87 19.62
C SER A 49 4.81 25.47 19.21
N ASN A 50 4.67 26.79 19.31
CA ASN A 50 3.44 27.51 18.97
C ASN A 50 3.01 27.28 17.51
N ASN A 51 3.97 27.19 16.57
CA ASN A 51 3.69 26.89 15.17
C ASN A 51 3.26 25.42 14.97
N MET A 52 3.84 24.46 15.71
CA MET A 52 3.35 23.07 15.69
C MET A 52 1.95 22.95 16.27
N ASP A 53 1.66 23.62 17.38
CA ASP A 53 0.36 23.58 18.05
C ASP A 53 -0.73 24.19 17.17
N ASN A 54 -0.45 25.35 16.54
CA ASN A 54 -1.37 25.97 15.58
C ASN A 54 -1.61 25.09 14.34
N ARG A 55 -0.58 24.41 13.80
CA ARG A 55 -0.75 23.45 12.70
C ARG A 55 -1.55 22.23 13.12
N MET A 56 -1.35 21.73 14.34
CA MET A 56 -2.13 20.61 14.88
C MET A 56 -3.60 21.00 15.03
N ALA A 57 -3.91 22.19 15.54
CA ALA A 57 -5.27 22.72 15.67
C ALA A 57 -5.96 22.96 14.31
N THR A 58 -5.23 23.43 13.29
CA THR A 58 -5.81 23.54 11.92
C THR A 58 -6.02 22.16 11.27
N LEU A 59 -5.21 21.17 11.63
CA LEU A 59 -5.32 19.81 11.11
C LEU A 59 -6.41 18.98 11.79
N THR A 60 -6.75 19.28 13.06
CA THR A 60 -7.91 18.68 13.74
C THR A 60 -9.21 19.25 13.18
N THR A 61 -9.32 20.57 13.05
CA THR A 61 -10.53 21.20 12.48
C THR A 61 -10.85 20.75 11.05
N LYS A 62 -9.85 20.57 10.18
CA LYS A 62 -10.07 19.99 8.84
C LYS A 62 -10.56 18.54 8.88
N ARG A 63 -10.03 17.75 9.82
CA ARG A 63 -10.45 16.35 10.02
C ARG A 63 -11.87 16.28 10.54
N ASP A 64 -12.20 17.11 11.52
CA ASP A 64 -13.53 17.13 12.14
C ASP A 64 -14.59 17.59 11.13
N ARG A 65 -14.24 18.53 10.23
CA ARG A 65 -15.09 18.90 9.08
C ARG A 65 -15.29 17.74 8.12
N ALA A 66 -14.23 17.04 7.71
CA ALA A 66 -14.35 15.88 6.82
C ALA A 66 -15.19 14.74 7.43
N HIS A 67 -15.00 14.46 8.73
CA HIS A 67 -15.84 13.48 9.44
C HIS A 67 -17.29 13.95 9.60
N ALA A 68 -17.52 15.25 9.83
CA ALA A 68 -18.86 15.81 9.92
C ALA A 68 -19.59 15.72 8.57
N GLU A 69 -18.94 16.09 7.47
CA GLU A 69 -19.48 15.96 6.11
C GLU A 69 -19.84 14.50 5.79
N LEU A 70 -18.95 13.55 6.13
CA LEU A 70 -19.19 12.13 5.88
C LEU A 70 -20.28 11.52 6.78
N ARG A 71 -20.49 12.06 8.00
CA ARG A 71 -21.57 11.60 8.90
C ARG A 71 -22.95 12.06 8.45
N VAL A 72 -23.07 13.28 7.93
CA VAL A 72 -24.34 13.80 7.40
C VAL A 72 -24.88 12.88 6.30
N TRP A 73 -24.01 12.30 5.47
CA TRP A 73 -24.39 11.36 4.41
C TRP A 73 -24.77 9.96 4.90
N GLY A 74 -24.51 9.62 6.16
CA GLY A 74 -24.87 8.33 6.73
C GLY A 74 -26.35 8.21 7.15
N GLN A 75 -27.10 9.32 7.20
CA GLN A 75 -28.45 9.36 7.78
C GLN A 75 -29.57 9.81 6.83
N GLN A 76 -29.25 10.38 5.65
CA GLN A 76 -30.22 10.74 4.60
C GLN A 76 -29.62 10.45 3.23
N ASP A 77 -30.43 9.87 2.33
CA ASP A 77 -30.17 9.59 0.90
C ASP A 77 -28.70 9.60 0.49
N ARG A 78 -28.06 8.41 0.52
CA ARG A 78 -26.64 8.26 0.20
C ARG A 78 -26.35 8.81 -1.20
N PRO A 79 -25.51 9.84 -1.37
CA PRO A 79 -25.32 10.46 -2.66
C PRO A 79 -24.72 9.48 -3.66
N VAL A 80 -25.22 9.54 -4.90
CA VAL A 80 -24.64 8.80 -6.03
C VAL A 80 -23.52 9.66 -6.62
N LEU A 81 -22.29 9.19 -6.46
CA LEU A 81 -21.10 9.86 -7.00
C LEU A 81 -20.85 9.41 -8.44
N ASN A 82 -20.47 10.34 -9.32
CA ASN A 82 -19.88 9.97 -10.60
C ASN A 82 -18.47 9.37 -10.40
N GLY A 83 -17.95 8.68 -11.42
CA GLY A 83 -16.65 8.02 -11.37
C GLY A 83 -15.48 8.94 -11.03
N VAL A 84 -15.52 10.19 -11.51
CA VAL A 84 -14.49 11.20 -11.23
C VAL A 84 -14.52 11.61 -9.76
N GLU A 85 -15.70 11.87 -9.20
CA GLU A 85 -15.93 12.17 -7.79
C GLU A 85 -15.54 11.01 -6.90
N ARG A 86 -15.87 9.77 -7.28
CA ARG A 86 -15.41 8.56 -6.58
C ARG A 86 -13.89 8.53 -6.47
N LEU A 87 -13.18 8.85 -7.55
CA LEU A 87 -11.72 8.86 -7.56
C LEU A 87 -11.14 9.93 -6.60
N TYR A 88 -11.70 11.15 -6.61
CA TYR A 88 -11.25 12.20 -5.70
C TYR A 88 -11.59 11.89 -4.24
N LYS A 89 -12.81 11.41 -3.97
CA LYS A 89 -13.22 10.99 -2.63
C LYS A 89 -12.38 9.83 -2.14
N PHE A 90 -11.98 8.90 -3.01
CA PHE A 90 -11.07 7.81 -2.67
C PHE A 90 -9.69 8.33 -2.29
N GLN A 91 -9.15 9.25 -3.07
CA GLN A 91 -7.88 9.90 -2.75
C GLN A 91 -7.97 10.67 -1.43
N GLU A 92 -9.03 11.45 -1.23
CA GLU A 92 -9.28 12.21 -0.01
C GLU A 92 -9.36 11.27 1.20
N MET A 93 -10.18 10.22 1.13
CA MET A 93 -10.39 9.30 2.25
C MET A 93 -9.09 8.64 2.73
N VAL A 94 -8.26 8.16 1.79
CA VAL A 94 -6.97 7.55 2.12
C VAL A 94 -5.99 8.58 2.70
N LEU A 95 -6.03 9.84 2.28
CA LEU A 95 -5.07 10.85 2.71
C LEU A 95 -5.46 11.58 4.00
N SER A 96 -6.75 11.73 4.29
CA SER A 96 -7.24 12.57 5.40
C SER A 96 -8.37 12.00 6.26
N ALA A 97 -9.19 11.08 5.77
CA ALA A 97 -10.42 10.68 6.48
C ALA A 97 -10.23 9.59 7.54
N PHE A 98 -9.11 8.86 7.51
CA PHE A 98 -8.77 7.89 8.55
C PHE A 98 -7.92 8.50 9.67
N ILE A 99 -7.96 7.88 10.85
CA ILE A 99 -7.12 8.28 11.99
C ILE A 99 -5.62 8.18 11.67
N TYR A 100 -5.23 7.19 10.86
CA TYR A 100 -3.85 6.98 10.45
C TYR A 100 -3.47 7.94 9.33
N ARG A 101 -2.41 8.72 9.54
CA ARG A 101 -1.90 9.65 8.52
C ARG A 101 -0.77 9.02 7.70
N PRO A 102 -0.87 9.00 6.37
CA PRO A 102 0.19 8.49 5.53
C PRO A 102 1.49 9.30 5.65
N HIS A 103 2.60 8.63 5.94
CA HIS A 103 3.93 9.19 5.82
C HIS A 103 4.32 9.41 4.33
N ILE A 104 5.37 10.19 4.06
CA ILE A 104 5.83 10.55 2.70
C ILE A 104 5.99 9.30 1.81
N PHE A 105 6.61 8.25 2.33
CA PHE A 105 6.76 6.98 1.61
C PHE A 105 5.40 6.34 1.27
N GLN A 106 4.50 6.26 2.25
CA GLN A 106 3.18 5.66 2.07
C GLN A 106 2.35 6.46 1.06
N LYS A 107 2.47 7.80 1.02
CA LYS A 107 1.84 8.65 0.00
C LYS A 107 2.34 8.31 -1.41
N ARG A 108 3.66 8.12 -1.58
CA ARG A 108 4.25 7.70 -2.87
C ARG A 108 3.78 6.30 -3.27
N PHE A 109 3.72 5.38 -2.31
CA PHE A 109 3.21 4.03 -2.52
C PHE A 109 1.74 4.05 -2.93
N PHE A 110 0.92 4.83 -2.23
CA PHE A 110 -0.49 5.04 -2.55
C PHE A 110 -0.68 5.66 -3.93
N ALA A 111 0.12 6.66 -4.33
CA ALA A 111 0.01 7.27 -5.65
C ALA A 111 0.16 6.24 -6.79
N LYS A 112 1.00 5.21 -6.61
CA LYS A 112 1.13 4.10 -7.57
C LYS A 112 -0.08 3.18 -7.56
N ILE A 113 -0.64 2.89 -6.39
CA ILE A 113 -1.87 2.13 -6.25
C ILE A 113 -3.04 2.88 -6.91
N LEU A 114 -3.22 4.16 -6.61
CA LEU A 114 -4.25 5.03 -7.19
C LEU A 114 -4.20 5.03 -8.71
N GLN A 115 -3.00 5.20 -9.29
CA GLN A 115 -2.79 5.15 -10.74
C GLN A 115 -3.27 3.81 -11.36
N SER A 116 -3.07 2.69 -10.66
CA SER A 116 -3.50 1.37 -11.13
C SER A 116 -4.99 1.09 -10.95
N MET A 117 -5.59 1.70 -9.94
CA MET A 117 -7.01 1.51 -9.60
C MET A 117 -7.93 2.53 -10.24
N ALA A 118 -7.40 3.59 -10.85
CA ALA A 118 -8.19 4.72 -11.35
C ALA A 118 -9.32 4.29 -12.30
N MET A 119 -9.03 3.42 -13.26
CA MET A 119 -10.03 2.90 -14.20
C MET A 119 -11.12 2.06 -13.52
N LEU A 120 -10.78 1.30 -12.47
CA LEU A 120 -11.77 0.55 -11.69
C LEU A 120 -12.71 1.49 -10.93
N ILE A 121 -12.16 2.53 -10.29
CA ILE A 121 -12.92 3.46 -9.45
C ILE A 121 -13.80 4.38 -10.30
N VAL A 122 -13.28 4.85 -11.43
CA VAL A 122 -14.04 5.69 -12.36
C VAL A 122 -15.11 4.85 -13.08
N GLY A 123 -14.77 3.62 -13.46
CA GLY A 123 -15.61 2.75 -14.27
C GLY A 123 -15.31 2.92 -15.76
N GLU A 124 -15.45 1.83 -16.53
CA GLU A 124 -14.97 1.75 -17.92
C GLU A 124 -15.61 2.78 -18.86
N ARG A 125 -16.93 2.99 -18.73
CA ARG A 125 -17.68 3.95 -19.55
C ARG A 125 -17.23 5.39 -19.32
N GLU A 126 -17.17 5.80 -18.05
CA GLU A 126 -16.73 7.14 -17.67
C GLU A 126 -15.24 7.37 -17.91
N TRP A 127 -14.43 6.30 -17.80
CA TRP A 127 -13.00 6.36 -18.09
C TRP A 127 -12.73 6.69 -19.56
N ALA A 128 -13.54 6.17 -20.49
CA ALA A 128 -13.43 6.53 -21.91
C ALA A 128 -13.64 8.04 -22.16
N GLN A 129 -14.51 8.68 -21.36
CA GLN A 129 -14.81 10.10 -21.47
C GLN A 129 -13.80 10.99 -20.72
N TYR A 130 -13.51 10.67 -19.45
CA TYR A 130 -12.74 11.54 -18.55
C TYR A 130 -11.29 11.11 -18.35
N GLY A 131 -10.93 9.88 -18.74
CA GLY A 131 -9.60 9.29 -18.53
C GLY A 131 -8.44 10.16 -19.03
N PRO A 132 -8.46 10.66 -20.28
CA PRO A 132 -7.40 11.52 -20.80
C PRO A 132 -7.17 12.80 -19.96
N SER A 133 -8.26 13.43 -19.51
CA SER A 133 -8.20 14.63 -18.67
C SER A 133 -7.66 14.32 -17.27
N LEU A 134 -8.08 13.20 -16.67
CA LEU A 134 -7.55 12.74 -15.39
C LEU A 134 -6.06 12.41 -15.48
N MET A 135 -5.63 11.69 -16.52
CA MET A 135 -4.22 11.37 -16.75
C MET A 135 -3.37 12.64 -16.86
N ARG A 136 -3.85 13.66 -17.59
CA ARG A 136 -3.16 14.96 -17.67
C ARG A 136 -3.07 15.65 -16.31
N LYS A 137 -4.17 15.68 -15.55
CA LYS A 137 -4.22 16.33 -14.22
C LYS A 137 -3.31 15.65 -13.20
N PHE A 138 -3.23 14.32 -13.20
CA PHE A 138 -2.37 13.56 -12.29
C PHE A 138 -0.94 13.36 -12.82
N GLY A 139 -0.63 13.83 -14.04
CA GLY A 139 0.68 13.63 -14.67
C GLY A 139 0.98 12.16 -14.99
N TRP A 140 -0.04 11.34 -15.25
CA TRP A 140 0.11 9.94 -15.60
C TRP A 140 0.32 9.76 -17.09
N LYS A 141 1.37 9.02 -17.47
CA LYS A 141 1.61 8.62 -18.86
C LYS A 141 0.83 7.36 -19.25
N THR A 142 0.60 6.47 -18.29
CA THR A 142 -0.11 5.19 -18.47
C THR A 142 -0.88 4.86 -17.20
N THR A 143 -1.86 3.95 -17.30
CA THR A 143 -2.60 3.42 -16.14
C THR A 143 -2.53 1.90 -16.15
N PRO A 144 -1.47 1.32 -15.55
CA PRO A 144 -1.29 -0.13 -15.57
C PRO A 144 -2.36 -0.81 -14.71
N ARG A 145 -2.95 -1.90 -15.20
CA ARG A 145 -3.93 -2.69 -14.43
C ARG A 145 -3.32 -3.47 -13.25
N LYS A 146 -1.99 -3.53 -13.18
CA LYS A 146 -1.23 -4.23 -12.14
C LYS A 146 -0.22 -3.27 -11.53
N CYS A 147 -0.13 -3.26 -10.20
CA CYS A 147 0.87 -2.49 -9.47
C CYS A 147 1.77 -3.46 -8.69
N PHE A 148 3.07 -3.44 -9.00
CA PHE A 148 4.09 -4.17 -8.24
C PHE A 148 4.86 -3.18 -7.39
N GLY A 149 5.01 -3.47 -6.09
CA GLY A 149 5.71 -2.60 -5.17
C GLY A 149 6.60 -3.41 -4.24
N LEU A 150 7.89 -3.06 -4.23
CA LEU A 150 8.84 -3.56 -3.25
C LEU A 150 9.02 -2.48 -2.17
N ALA A 151 8.86 -2.88 -0.91
CA ALA A 151 8.99 -1.97 0.22
C ALA A 151 9.72 -2.66 1.38
N PRO A 152 10.68 -1.99 2.04
CA PRO A 152 11.39 -2.56 3.17
C PRO A 152 10.46 -2.93 4.34
N ARG A 153 10.98 -3.70 5.29
CA ARG A 153 10.25 -4.10 6.50
C ARG A 153 9.90 -2.86 7.33
N ARG A 154 8.72 -2.85 7.97
CA ARG A 154 8.25 -1.79 8.89
C ARG A 154 7.95 -0.40 8.29
N PHE A 155 7.90 -0.25 6.96
CA PHE A 155 7.49 1.01 6.30
C PHE A 155 5.97 1.24 6.24
N GLY A 156 5.19 0.55 7.09
CA GLY A 156 3.75 0.75 7.19
C GLY A 156 2.92 0.37 5.95
N LYS A 157 3.43 -0.51 5.09
CA LYS A 157 2.72 -0.97 3.88
C LYS A 157 1.37 -1.63 4.17
N THR A 158 1.31 -2.46 5.21
CA THR A 158 0.08 -3.18 5.61
C THR A 158 -1.01 -2.21 6.07
N ILE A 159 -0.63 -1.18 6.83
CA ILE A 159 -1.58 -0.13 7.25
C ILE A 159 -2.08 0.64 6.03
N MET A 160 -1.19 1.04 5.12
CA MET A 160 -1.60 1.73 3.89
C MET A 160 -2.53 0.88 3.02
N LEU A 161 -2.26 -0.42 2.85
CA LEU A 161 -3.16 -1.33 2.15
C LEU A 161 -4.51 -1.45 2.87
N GLY A 162 -4.51 -1.52 4.20
CA GLY A 162 -5.75 -1.52 4.98
C GLY A 162 -6.59 -0.26 4.79
N MET A 163 -5.95 0.92 4.76
CA MET A 163 -6.61 2.19 4.46
C MET A 163 -7.18 2.22 3.05
N VAL A 164 -6.43 1.73 2.05
CA VAL A 164 -6.90 1.65 0.67
C VAL A 164 -8.11 0.73 0.54
N GLN A 165 -8.07 -0.47 1.12
CA GLN A 165 -9.18 -1.43 1.06
C GLN A 165 -10.42 -0.87 1.76
N SER A 166 -10.22 -0.23 2.91
CA SER A 166 -11.30 0.43 3.67
C SER A 166 -11.92 1.58 2.87
N ALA A 167 -11.11 2.46 2.28
CA ALA A 167 -11.61 3.58 1.48
C ALA A 167 -12.38 3.11 0.25
N LEU A 168 -11.85 2.10 -0.46
CA LEU A 168 -12.54 1.56 -1.64
C LEU A 168 -13.91 0.96 -1.24
N ALA A 169 -13.94 0.20 -0.15
CA ALA A 169 -15.17 -0.43 0.35
C ALA A 169 -16.21 0.60 0.84
N LEU A 170 -15.77 1.72 1.40
CA LEU A 170 -16.66 2.80 1.83
C LEU A 170 -17.18 3.64 0.65
N ILE A 171 -16.51 3.63 -0.50
CA ILE A 171 -16.88 4.49 -1.64
C ILE A 171 -17.81 3.82 -2.62
N MET A 172 -17.61 2.52 -2.87
CA MET A 172 -18.40 1.82 -3.86
C MET A 172 -18.52 0.34 -3.53
N PRO A 173 -19.65 -0.30 -3.89
CA PRO A 173 -19.81 -1.73 -3.77
C PRO A 173 -18.76 -2.43 -4.63
N THR A 174 -17.86 -3.16 -3.97
CA THR A 174 -16.74 -3.86 -4.62
C THR A 174 -16.47 -5.18 -3.93
N THR A 175 -16.01 -6.16 -4.69
CA THR A 175 -15.48 -7.41 -4.16
C THR A 175 -13.96 -7.35 -4.18
N GLN A 176 -13.36 -7.37 -3.00
CA GLN A 176 -11.93 -7.29 -2.80
C GLN A 176 -11.44 -8.61 -2.22
N ALA A 177 -10.34 -9.14 -2.76
CA ALA A 177 -9.71 -10.35 -2.25
C ALA A 177 -8.23 -10.09 -1.95
N THR A 178 -7.80 -10.45 -0.75
CA THR A 178 -6.40 -10.43 -0.35
C THR A 178 -5.89 -11.85 -0.26
N PHE A 179 -4.79 -12.11 -0.95
CA PHE A 179 -4.04 -13.35 -0.83
C PHE A 179 -2.72 -13.07 -0.12
N ALA A 180 -2.44 -13.83 0.95
CA ALA A 180 -1.19 -13.72 1.70
C ALA A 180 -0.52 -15.08 1.85
N THR A 181 0.81 -15.10 1.94
CA THR A 181 1.62 -16.34 2.04
C THR A 181 1.43 -17.13 3.35
N GLY A 182 0.67 -16.59 4.31
CA GLY A 182 0.36 -17.29 5.54
C GLY A 182 -0.77 -16.62 6.31
N LYS A 183 -1.44 -17.41 7.16
CA LYS A 183 -2.60 -17.02 7.97
C LYS A 183 -2.35 -15.76 8.80
N ARG A 184 -1.17 -15.67 9.43
CA ARG A 184 -0.77 -14.49 10.21
C ARG A 184 -0.76 -13.20 9.38
N ALA A 185 -0.30 -13.26 8.13
CA ALA A 185 -0.22 -12.06 7.30
C ALA A 185 -1.60 -11.58 6.81
N SER A 186 -2.49 -12.51 6.47
CA SER A 186 -3.88 -12.19 6.11
C SER A 186 -4.67 -11.65 7.31
N GLU A 187 -4.48 -12.23 8.51
CA GLU A 187 -5.13 -11.76 9.74
C GLU A 187 -4.68 -10.36 10.12
N VAL A 188 -3.37 -10.07 10.05
CA VAL A 188 -2.85 -8.72 10.36
C VAL A 188 -3.42 -7.66 9.41
N LEU A 189 -3.61 -7.99 8.12
CA LEU A 189 -4.25 -7.04 7.19
C LEU A 189 -5.75 -6.88 7.51
N LYS A 190 -6.45 -7.97 7.81
CA LYS A 190 -7.85 -7.95 8.24
C LYS A 190 -8.04 -7.05 9.46
N GLU A 191 -7.21 -7.23 10.48
CA GLU A 191 -7.19 -6.40 11.68
C GLU A 191 -6.90 -4.94 11.33
N ALA A 192 -5.96 -4.67 10.41
CA ALA A 192 -5.67 -3.31 9.97
C ALA A 192 -6.89 -2.65 9.31
N VAL A 193 -7.65 -3.37 8.48
CA VAL A 193 -8.91 -2.86 7.86
C VAL A 193 -9.95 -2.56 8.93
N VAL A 194 -10.25 -3.52 9.81
CA VAL A 194 -11.22 -3.33 10.91
C VAL A 194 -10.82 -2.15 11.79
N LYS A 195 -9.54 -2.07 12.14
CA LYS A 195 -9.00 -0.99 12.98
C LYS A 195 -9.10 0.37 12.29
N CYS A 196 -8.81 0.46 11.00
CA CYS A 196 -8.98 1.70 10.23
C CYS A 196 -10.43 2.18 10.25
N LEU A 197 -11.40 1.27 10.08
CA LEU A 197 -12.82 1.60 10.11
C LEU A 197 -13.30 2.02 11.50
N VAL A 198 -13.01 1.21 12.53
CA VAL A 198 -13.45 1.46 13.90
C VAL A 198 -12.83 2.73 14.48
N ASP A 199 -11.50 2.89 14.38
CA ASP A 199 -10.81 4.05 14.96
C ASP A 199 -11.14 5.37 14.22
N SER A 200 -11.71 5.28 13.01
CA SER A 200 -12.09 6.44 12.20
C SER A 200 -13.60 6.69 12.19
N ASN A 201 -14.34 6.12 13.15
CA ASN A 201 -15.79 6.29 13.32
C ASN A 201 -16.65 5.74 12.16
N TYR A 202 -16.19 4.72 11.43
CA TYR A 202 -16.97 4.00 10.41
C TYR A 202 -17.41 2.62 10.88
N ARG A 203 -17.54 2.42 12.20
CA ARG A 203 -17.93 1.13 12.79
C ARG A 203 -19.30 0.67 12.30
N ASP A 204 -20.24 1.60 12.16
CA ASP A 204 -21.62 1.32 11.78
C ASP A 204 -21.75 0.86 10.32
N GLN A 205 -20.71 1.10 9.51
CA GLN A 205 -20.65 0.60 8.14
C GLN A 205 -20.24 -0.88 8.07
N ILE A 206 -19.81 -1.49 9.17
CA ILE A 206 -19.46 -2.91 9.19
C ILE A 206 -20.73 -3.73 9.44
N THR A 207 -21.38 -4.21 8.37
CA THR A 207 -22.61 -5.00 8.50
C THR A 207 -22.37 -6.38 9.11
N SER A 208 -21.27 -7.04 8.72
CA SER A 208 -20.96 -8.38 9.19
C SER A 208 -19.47 -8.71 9.07
N LYS A 209 -18.96 -9.51 10.02
CA LYS A 209 -17.60 -10.08 9.98
C LYS A 209 -17.55 -11.48 9.32
N GLY A 210 -18.64 -11.87 8.64
CA GLY A 210 -18.77 -13.16 7.95
C GLY A 210 -18.80 -14.36 8.88
N THR A 211 -19.35 -15.48 8.42
CA THR A 211 -19.47 -16.72 9.21
C THR A 211 -18.13 -17.42 9.42
N THR A 212 -17.20 -17.28 8.48
CA THR A 212 -15.87 -17.91 8.53
C THR A 212 -14.80 -17.01 9.15
N GLY A 213 -15.13 -15.77 9.51
CA GLY A 213 -14.18 -14.77 10.01
C GLY A 213 -13.15 -14.29 8.97
N GLU A 214 -13.20 -14.79 7.73
CA GLU A 214 -12.29 -14.44 6.63
C GLU A 214 -12.84 -13.32 5.75
N THR A 215 -14.10 -12.95 5.89
CA THR A 215 -14.78 -11.97 5.04
C THR A 215 -15.38 -10.86 5.87
N ILE A 216 -15.20 -9.61 5.44
CA ILE A 216 -15.85 -8.44 6.03
C ILE A 216 -16.81 -7.87 5.00
N ARG A 217 -18.06 -7.63 5.41
CA ARG A 217 -19.06 -6.91 4.63
C ARG A 217 -19.15 -5.49 5.15
N ILE A 218 -19.03 -4.54 4.22
CA ILE A 218 -19.00 -3.11 4.50
C ILE A 218 -20.08 -2.45 3.66
N LEU A 219 -20.96 -1.70 4.30
CA LEU A 219 -21.93 -0.86 3.62
C LEU A 219 -21.23 0.41 3.13
N PRO A 220 -21.26 0.72 1.81
CA PRO A 220 -20.69 1.96 1.30
C PRO A 220 -21.46 3.20 1.82
N LEU A 221 -20.72 4.29 2.02
CA LEU A 221 -21.25 5.62 2.34
C LEU A 221 -21.98 6.26 1.16
N PHE A 222 -21.68 5.80 -0.06
CA PHE A 222 -22.17 6.36 -1.32
C PHE A 222 -22.80 5.26 -2.16
N GLY A 223 -23.75 5.61 -3.03
CA GLY A 223 -24.36 4.64 -3.96
C GLY A 223 -25.89 4.57 -3.94
N GLY A 224 -26.59 5.56 -3.39
CA GLY A 224 -28.05 5.63 -3.44
C GLY A 224 -28.74 4.60 -2.54
N ASP A 225 -29.96 4.23 -2.94
CA ASP A 225 -30.83 3.30 -2.20
C ASP A 225 -30.40 1.84 -2.32
N ASP A 226 -29.52 1.54 -3.28
CA ASP A 226 -29.06 0.18 -3.49
C ASP A 226 -28.17 -0.23 -2.31
N ARG A 227 -28.68 -1.12 -1.46
CA ARG A 227 -27.97 -1.63 -0.26
C ARG A 227 -26.85 -2.61 -0.61
N SER A 228 -26.29 -2.48 -1.81
CA SER A 228 -25.18 -3.27 -2.31
C SER A 228 -23.96 -3.09 -1.40
N GLU A 229 -23.55 -4.17 -0.74
CA GLU A 229 -22.43 -4.20 0.18
C GLU A 229 -21.11 -4.40 -0.57
N ALA A 230 -20.04 -3.76 -0.10
CA ALA A 230 -18.69 -4.13 -0.44
C ALA A 230 -18.26 -5.36 0.39
N THR A 231 -17.62 -6.32 -0.28
CA THR A 231 -17.13 -7.56 0.34
C THR A 231 -15.61 -7.58 0.30
N VAL A 232 -14.95 -7.72 1.45
CA VAL A 232 -13.50 -7.81 1.58
C VAL A 232 -13.11 -9.16 2.17
N SER A 233 -12.53 -10.02 1.35
CA SER A 233 -12.13 -11.37 1.72
C SER A 233 -10.63 -11.50 1.92
N PHE A 234 -10.22 -12.27 2.93
CA PHE A 234 -8.82 -12.47 3.33
C PHE A 234 -8.50 -13.96 3.31
N TYR A 235 -7.77 -14.39 2.28
CA TYR A 235 -7.43 -15.79 2.08
C TYR A 235 -5.96 -16.05 2.45
N PRO A 236 -5.69 -16.93 3.42
CA PRO A 236 -4.36 -17.48 3.59
C PRO A 236 -4.03 -18.40 2.42
N SER A 237 -2.78 -18.39 1.94
CA SER A 237 -2.31 -19.46 1.05
C SER A 237 -2.38 -20.76 1.84
N ASN A 238 -3.37 -21.58 1.50
CA ASN A 238 -3.73 -22.76 2.26
C ASN A 238 -2.52 -23.73 2.31
N PRO A 239 -2.00 -24.10 3.50
CA PRO A 239 -0.89 -25.04 3.60
C PRO A 239 -1.25 -26.43 3.04
N LYS A 240 -2.54 -26.75 2.88
CA LYS A 240 -2.99 -28.00 2.23
C LYS A 240 -2.51 -28.11 0.78
N ILE A 241 -2.31 -27.00 0.08
CA ILE A 241 -1.76 -27.00 -1.29
C ILE A 241 -0.31 -27.48 -1.29
N ARG A 242 0.45 -27.28 -0.20
CA ARG A 242 1.83 -27.78 -0.09
C ARG A 242 1.88 -29.31 -0.03
N ILE A 243 0.90 -29.96 0.60
CA ILE A 243 0.84 -31.42 0.66
C ILE A 243 0.55 -31.97 -0.73
N LEU A 244 -0.42 -31.41 -1.46
CA LEU A 244 -0.70 -31.83 -2.84
C LEU A 244 0.47 -31.56 -3.80
N ALA A 245 1.13 -30.41 -3.67
CA ALA A 245 2.33 -30.10 -4.45
C ALA A 245 3.52 -31.00 -4.08
N ALA A 246 3.67 -31.36 -2.80
CA ALA A 246 4.68 -32.32 -2.35
C ALA A 246 4.37 -33.73 -2.87
N LEU A 247 3.12 -34.18 -2.81
CA LEU A 247 2.68 -35.45 -3.38
C LEU A 247 2.88 -35.48 -4.91
N PHE A 248 2.60 -34.38 -5.59
CA PHE A 248 2.86 -34.24 -7.02
C PHE A 248 4.36 -34.29 -7.33
N TYR A 249 5.20 -33.60 -6.53
CA TYR A 249 6.65 -33.66 -6.66
C TYR A 249 7.18 -35.08 -6.42
N ILE A 250 6.71 -35.76 -5.37
CA ILE A 250 7.05 -37.16 -5.08
C ILE A 250 6.63 -38.07 -6.25
N TRP A 251 5.42 -37.88 -6.78
CA TRP A 251 4.93 -38.62 -7.94
C TRP A 251 5.80 -38.38 -9.18
N CYS A 252 6.19 -37.13 -9.47
CA CYS A 252 7.11 -36.81 -10.57
C CYS A 252 8.48 -37.46 -10.36
N CYS A 253 9.03 -37.44 -9.15
CA CYS A 253 10.30 -38.12 -8.84
C CYS A 253 10.19 -39.64 -9.02
N PHE A 254 9.09 -40.26 -8.59
CA PHE A 254 8.85 -41.68 -8.79
C PHE A 254 8.76 -42.05 -10.27
N ASN A 255 8.05 -41.25 -11.08
CA ASN A 255 7.98 -41.49 -12.52
C ASN A 255 9.33 -41.28 -13.20
N LEU A 256 10.10 -40.26 -12.81
CA LEU A 256 11.44 -40.03 -13.34
C LEU A 256 12.38 -41.21 -13.05
N VAL A 257 12.37 -41.73 -11.82
CA VAL A 257 13.14 -42.92 -11.42
C VAL A 257 12.65 -44.15 -12.19
N HIS A 258 11.34 -44.35 -12.30
CA HIS A 258 10.77 -45.47 -13.04
C HIS A 258 11.15 -45.45 -14.52
N THR A 259 11.06 -44.29 -15.18
CA THR A 259 11.53 -44.12 -16.57
C THR A 259 13.02 -44.37 -16.68
N TYR A 260 13.84 -43.85 -15.75
CA TYR A 260 15.29 -44.08 -15.73
C TYR A 260 15.62 -45.58 -15.59
N THR A 261 14.97 -46.29 -14.67
CA THR A 261 15.14 -47.75 -14.51
C THR A 261 14.67 -48.51 -15.74
N HIS A 262 13.58 -48.10 -16.38
CA HIS A 262 13.09 -48.77 -17.59
C HIS A 262 14.03 -48.56 -18.78
N THR A 263 14.62 -47.38 -18.93
CA THR A 263 15.66 -47.12 -19.95
C THR A 263 16.96 -47.88 -19.65
N HIS A 264 17.36 -47.99 -18.38
CA HIS A 264 18.56 -48.75 -18.01
C HIS A 264 18.34 -50.27 -18.12
N ILE A 265 17.13 -50.76 -17.87
CA ILE A 265 16.75 -52.16 -18.09
C ILE A 265 16.69 -52.44 -19.60
N GLN A 266 16.21 -51.53 -20.44
CA GLN A 266 16.27 -51.73 -21.90
C GLN A 266 17.69 -51.66 -22.46
N HIS A 267 18.60 -50.85 -21.90
CA HIS A 267 20.02 -50.93 -22.24
C HIS A 267 20.71 -52.17 -21.67
N ALA A 268 20.28 -52.70 -20.51
CA ALA A 268 20.78 -53.97 -20.00
C ALA A 268 20.29 -55.16 -20.84
N HIS A 269 19.05 -55.13 -21.35
CA HIS A 269 18.55 -56.16 -22.27
C HIS A 269 19.16 -56.05 -23.67
N ILE A 270 19.51 -54.85 -24.16
CA ILE A 270 20.21 -54.69 -25.44
C ILE A 270 21.69 -55.14 -25.32
N VAL A 271 22.37 -54.87 -24.21
CA VAL A 271 23.75 -55.36 -24.01
C VAL A 271 23.80 -56.86 -23.73
N ILE A 272 22.82 -57.43 -23.01
CA ILE A 272 22.74 -58.88 -22.79
C ILE A 272 22.31 -59.62 -24.07
N SER A 273 21.42 -59.06 -24.91
CA SER A 273 21.08 -59.67 -26.21
C SER A 273 22.23 -59.61 -27.23
N VAL A 274 23.02 -58.54 -27.26
CA VAL A 274 24.18 -58.44 -28.19
C VAL A 274 25.32 -59.36 -27.75
N VAL A 275 25.55 -59.53 -26.44
CA VAL A 275 26.55 -60.49 -25.92
C VAL A 275 26.10 -61.94 -26.13
N CYS A 276 24.81 -62.27 -25.97
CA CYS A 276 24.30 -63.61 -26.25
C CYS A 276 24.31 -63.95 -27.75
N MET A 277 23.99 -63.02 -28.66
CA MET A 277 24.07 -63.27 -30.11
C MET A 277 25.52 -63.40 -30.61
N GLY A 278 26.48 -62.66 -30.04
CA GLY A 278 27.91 -62.77 -30.39
C GLY A 278 28.51 -64.13 -30.02
N ILE A 279 28.12 -64.71 -28.88
CA ILE A 279 28.61 -66.02 -28.44
C ILE A 279 28.01 -67.16 -29.28
N THR A 280 26.75 -67.03 -29.74
CA THR A 280 26.13 -68.05 -30.62
C THR A 280 26.72 -68.07 -32.03
N ILE A 281 27.13 -66.91 -32.57
CA ILE A 281 27.75 -66.83 -33.90
C ILE A 281 29.20 -67.38 -33.88
N CYS A 282 29.98 -67.12 -32.83
CA CYS A 282 31.32 -67.72 -32.70
C CYS A 282 31.27 -69.25 -32.47
N ALA A 283 30.25 -69.77 -31.79
CA ALA A 283 30.06 -71.22 -31.61
C ALA A 283 29.64 -71.94 -32.91
N HIS A 284 29.00 -71.24 -33.85
CA HIS A 284 28.62 -71.81 -35.15
C HIS A 284 29.76 -71.79 -36.19
N VAL A 285 30.64 -70.79 -36.14
CA VAL A 285 31.82 -70.72 -37.04
C VAL A 285 32.91 -71.73 -36.63
N ALA A 286 32.99 -72.11 -35.35
CA ALA A 286 33.93 -73.13 -34.88
C ALA A 286 33.46 -74.59 -35.08
N MET A 287 32.23 -74.83 -35.56
CA MET A 287 31.70 -76.18 -35.85
C MET A 287 31.55 -76.48 -37.36
N MET A 288 32.06 -75.62 -38.24
CA MET A 288 32.13 -75.85 -39.70
C MET A 288 33.56 -75.81 -40.27
N GLY A 289 34.58 -76.11 -39.46
CA GLY A 289 35.97 -76.28 -39.90
C GLY A 289 36.71 -77.27 -39.03
#